data_AF-P15504-F1
#
_entry.id   AF-P15504-F1
#
_cell.length_a   1.000
_cell.length_b   1.000
_cell.length_c   1.000
_cell.angle_alpha   90.00
_cell.angle_beta   90.00
_cell.angle_gamma   90.00
#
_symmetry.space_group_name_H-M   'P 1'
#
loop_
_entity.id
_entity.type
_entity.pdbx_description
1 polymer ?
#
loop_
_entity_poly.entity_id
_entity_poly.type
_entity_poly.pdbx_seq_one_letter_code
_entity_poly.pdbx_strand_id
1 'polypeptide(L)' 'SFAVGSSYGAAPDPLEAQREVCELNPDCDELADHIGFQEAYRRFYGPV' A
#
# COMPACT_ATOMS: atom_id res chain seq x y z
N SER A 1 15.19 19.13 12.83
CA SER A 1 13.78 18.89 13.18
C SER A 1 13.33 17.59 12.56
N PHE A 2 13.07 16.55 13.36
CA PHE A 2 12.38 15.35 12.89
C PHE A 2 10.88 15.64 12.94
N ALA A 3 10.22 15.67 11.78
CA ALA A 3 8.80 15.96 11.70
C ALA A 3 8.03 14.72 12.19
N VAL A 4 7.43 14.85 13.37
CA VAL A 4 6.48 13.90 13.95
C VAL A 4 5.13 14.07 13.24
N GLY A 5 4.67 12.99 12.60
CA GLY A 5 3.27 12.62 12.39
C GLY A 5 2.30 13.69 11.85
N SER A 6 2.12 13.72 10.53
CA SER A 6 1.03 14.46 9.89
C SER A 6 -0.12 13.52 9.50
N SER A 7 -0.81 12.95 10.50
CA SER A 7 -1.98 12.07 10.31
C SER A 7 -3.21 12.57 11.09
N TYR A 8 -3.53 13.86 10.97
CA TYR A 8 -4.75 14.44 11.57
C TYR A 8 -5.62 15.21 10.56
N GLY A 9 -5.51 14.94 9.25
CA GLY A 9 -6.36 15.63 8.26
C GLY A 9 -6.35 15.14 6.80
N ALA A 10 -5.61 14.09 6.46
CA ALA A 10 -5.77 13.47 5.15
C ALA A 10 -6.97 12.51 5.21
N ALA A 11 -7.91 12.65 4.27
CA ALA A 11 -8.96 11.64 4.10
C ALA A 11 -8.30 10.24 4.04
N PRO A 12 -8.93 9.21 4.63
CA PRO A 12 -8.40 7.86 4.58
C PRO A 12 -8.06 7.52 3.13
N ASP A 13 -6.87 6.96 2.89
CA ASP A 13 -6.48 6.54 1.55
C ASP A 13 -7.52 5.51 1.07
N PRO A 14 -8.23 5.77 -0.05
CA PRO A 14 -9.23 4.83 -0.56
C PRO A 14 -8.64 3.45 -0.89
N LEU A 15 -7.31 3.34 -1.00
CA LEU A 15 -6.59 2.11 -1.29
C LEU A 15 -5.98 1.44 -0.06
N GLU A 16 -6.24 1.94 1.15
CA GLU A 16 -5.67 1.36 2.38
C GLU A 16 -6.04 -0.13 2.54
N ALA A 17 -7.29 -0.50 2.24
CA ALA A 17 -7.74 -1.88 2.34
C ALA A 17 -6.98 -2.81 1.38
N GLN A 18 -6.73 -2.35 0.15
CA GLN A 18 -5.94 -3.11 -0.82
C GLN A 18 -4.46 -3.15 -0.40
N ARG A 19 -3.94 -2.08 0.21
CA ARG A 19 -2.58 -2.04 0.75
C ARG A 19 -2.37 -3.11 1.81
N GLU A 20 -3.28 -3.18 2.79
CA GLU A 20 -3.23 -4.21 3.85
C GLU A 20 -3.30 -5.63 3.27
N VAL A 21 -4.09 -5.86 2.21
CA VAL A 21 -4.13 -7.17 1.54
C VAL A 21 -2.78 -7.53 0.91
N CYS A 22 -2.07 -6.58 0.33
CA CYS A 22 -0.74 -6.83 -0.25
C CYS A 22 0.32 -7.06 0.84
N GLU A 23 0.28 -6.29 1.93
CA GLU A 23 1.20 -6.45 3.09
C GLU A 23 1.04 -7.83 3.78
N LEU A 24 -0.14 -8.43 3.71
CA LEU A 24 -0.39 -9.79 4.23
C LEU A 24 0.16 -10.92 3.34
N ASN A 25 0.61 -10.62 2.13
CA ASN A 25 1.19 -11.60 1.21
C ASN A 25 2.68 -11.27 0.96
N PRO A 26 3.63 -12.10 1.44
CA PRO A 26 5.06 -11.79 1.36
C PRO A 26 5.55 -11.59 -0.08
N ASP A 27 4.98 -12.30 -1.07
CA ASP A 27 5.37 -12.13 -2.47
C ASP A 27 4.82 -10.81 -3.05
N CYS A 28 3.66 -10.34 -2.58
CA CYS A 28 3.10 -9.05 -2.97
C CYS A 28 3.87 -7.90 -2.33
N ASP A 29 4.19 -8.03 -1.03
CA ASP A 29 4.94 -7.06 -0.25
C ASP A 29 6.34 -6.81 -0.83
N GLU A 30 7.12 -7.88 -1.06
CA GLU A 30 8.44 -7.77 -1.71
C GLU A 30 8.33 -7.18 -3.11
N LEU A 31 7.30 -7.54 -3.88
CA LEU A 31 7.09 -6.95 -5.19
C LEU A 31 6.74 -5.45 -5.11
N ALA A 32 5.93 -5.06 -4.13
CA ALA A 32 5.52 -3.67 -3.90
C ALA A 32 6.73 -2.77 -3.58
N ASP A 33 7.75 -3.28 -2.89
CA ASP A 33 9.01 -2.57 -2.67
C ASP A 33 9.77 -2.24 -3.97
N HIS A 34 9.60 -3.08 -5.00
CA HIS A 34 10.29 -2.90 -6.28
C HIS A 34 9.51 -2.05 -7.28
N ILE A 35 8.17 -2.17 -7.31
CA ILE A 35 7.34 -1.58 -8.37
C ILE A 35 6.20 -0.69 -7.88
N GLY A 36 6.04 -0.57 -6.56
CA GLY A 36 4.94 0.13 -5.91
C GLY A 36 3.69 -0.74 -5.74
N PHE A 37 2.98 -0.48 -4.63
CA PHE A 37 1.81 -1.25 -4.19
C PHE A 37 0.71 -1.42 -5.25
N GLN A 38 0.30 -0.36 -5.97
CA GLN A 38 -0.82 -0.48 -6.93
C GLN A 38 -0.51 -1.47 -8.05
N GLU A 39 0.71 -1.47 -8.57
CA GLU A 39 1.11 -2.40 -9.63
C GLU A 39 1.35 -3.82 -9.10
N ALA A 40 1.88 -3.95 -7.87
CA ALA A 40 2.01 -5.25 -7.21
C ALA A 40 0.62 -5.87 -6.95
N TYR A 41 -0.31 -5.12 -6.33
CA TYR A 41 -1.68 -5.55 -6.09
C TYR A 41 -2.37 -5.97 -7.39
N ARG A 42 -2.22 -5.19 -8.46
CA ARG A 42 -2.80 -5.50 -9.78
C ARG A 42 -2.35 -6.85 -10.34
N ARG A 43 -1.10 -7.25 -10.10
CA ARG A 43 -0.55 -8.52 -10.59
C ARG A 43 -1.06 -9.73 -9.81
N PHE A 44 -1.30 -9.58 -8.50
CA PHE A 44 -1.77 -10.67 -7.64
C PHE A 44 -3.29 -10.80 -7.59
N TYR A 45 -4.00 -9.68 -7.49
CA TYR A 45 -5.43 -9.63 -7.16
C TYR A 45 -6.30 -9.01 -8.26
N GLY A 46 -5.69 -8.33 -9.22
CA GLY A 46 -6.40 -7.62 -10.28
C GLY A 46 -6.62 -6.13 -9.97
N PRO A 47 -7.42 -5.42 -10.79
CA PRO A 47 -7.61 -3.98 -10.64
C PRO A 47 -8.17 -3.61 -9.26
N VAL A 48 -7.71 -2.47 -8.74
CA VAL A 48 -8.17 -1.84 -7.49
C VAL A 48 -9.61 -1.34 -7.59
#